data_AF-A0A6M3LCU1-F1
#
_entry.id   AF-A0A6M3LCU1-F1
#
_cell.length_a   1.000
_cell.length_b   1.000
_cell.length_c   1.000
_cell.angle_alpha   90.00
_cell.angle_beta   90.00
_cell.angle_gamma   90.00
#
_symmetry.space_group_name_H-M   'P 1'
#
loop_
_entity.id
_entity.type
_entity.pdbx_description
1 polymer ?
#
loop_
_entity_poly.entity_id
_entity_poly.type
_entity_poly.pdbx_seq_one_letter_code
_entity_poly.pdbx_strand_id
1 'polypeptide(L)'
;MTPRDKMSKALIKLLLHNPFFATLLMRLKIVEDRTCPSGWTNGVSIGYNPDWIDSLMFEHVIGFLVHEAQHLVLLHDIRRHHRERVKWNHAADYAI
;
A
#
# COMPACT_ATOMS: atom_id res chain seq x y z
N MET A 1 10.92 14.54 -9.31
CA MET A 1 11.15 13.51 -8.29
C MET A 1 10.60 12.22 -8.85
N THR A 2 11.33 11.11 -8.84
CA THR A 2 10.80 9.87 -9.44
C THR A 2 9.66 9.29 -8.58
N PRO A 3 8.76 8.46 -9.15
CA PRO A 3 7.74 7.77 -8.36
C PRO A 3 8.34 6.96 -7.20
N ARG A 4 9.47 6.30 -7.43
CA ARG A 4 10.22 5.58 -6.41
C ARG A 4 10.76 6.49 -5.30
N ASP A 5 11.28 7.66 -5.64
CA ASP A 5 11.71 8.65 -4.64
C ASP A 5 10.52 9.16 -3.82
N LYS A 6 9.37 9.36 -4.46
CA LYS A 6 8.13 9.82 -3.82
C LYS A 6 7.63 8.80 -2.80
N MET A 7 7.61 7.52 -3.17
CA MET A 7 7.31 6.40 -2.27
C MET A 7 8.29 6.36 -1.09
N SER A 8 9.59 6.50 -1.36
CA SER A 8 10.64 6.46 -0.34
C SER A 8 10.50 7.62 0.66
N LYS A 9 10.25 8.84 0.17
CA LYS A 9 10.02 10.01 1.02
C LYS A 9 8.74 9.89 1.84
N ALA A 10 7.67 9.34 1.27
CA ALA A 10 6.43 9.08 2.01
C ALA A 10 6.67 8.08 3.14
N LEU A 11 7.44 7.01 2.89
CA LEU A 11 7.83 6.05 3.92
C LEU A 11 8.70 6.69 5.02
N ILE A 12 9.67 7.54 4.66
CA ILE A 12 10.47 8.30 5.64
C ILE A 12 9.58 9.21 6.49
N LYS A 13 8.62 9.90 5.88
CA LYS A 13 7.67 10.75 6.63
C LYS A 13 6.82 9.92 7.60
N LEU A 14 6.36 8.74 7.19
CA LEU A 14 5.70 7.79 8.08
C LEU A 14 6.63 7.32 9.19
N LEU A 15 7.90 7.03 8.91
CA LEU A 15 8.85 6.61 9.95
C LEU A 15 9.02 7.67 11.04
N LEU A 16 9.04 8.95 10.68
CA LEU A 16 9.22 10.07 11.61
C LEU A 16 7.96 10.40 12.41
N HIS A 17 6.77 10.27 11.81
CA HIS A 17 5.52 10.75 12.43
C HIS A 17 4.53 9.66 12.80
N ASN A 18 4.59 8.50 12.15
CA ASN A 18 3.66 7.38 12.30
C ASN A 18 4.41 6.03 12.23
N PRO A 19 5.37 5.79 13.15
CA PRO A 19 6.32 4.67 13.05
C PRO A 19 5.66 3.30 13.03
N PHE A 20 4.47 3.15 13.63
CA PHE A 20 3.70 1.90 13.58
C PHE A 20 3.48 1.42 12.13
N PHE A 21 2.93 2.26 11.25
CA PHE A 21 2.69 1.89 9.85
C PHE A 21 4.01 1.72 9.09
N ALA A 22 4.99 2.59 9.32
CA ALA A 22 6.29 2.50 8.67
C ALA A 22 6.98 1.16 8.95
N THR A 23 6.97 0.70 10.20
CA THR A 23 7.61 -0.58 10.58
C THR A 23 6.99 -1.79 9.89
N LEU A 24 5.68 -1.77 9.61
CA LEU A 24 5.01 -2.82 8.84
C LEU A 24 5.42 -2.77 7.37
N LEU A 25 5.34 -1.59 6.76
CA LEU A 25 5.67 -1.37 5.34
C LEU A 25 7.13 -1.68 5.03
N MET A 26 8.06 -1.38 5.94
CA MET A 26 9.50 -1.66 5.77
C MET A 26 9.83 -3.15 5.69
N ARG A 27 8.91 -4.05 6.08
CA ARG A 27 9.07 -5.50 5.92
C ARG A 27 8.65 -5.98 4.53
N LEU A 28 7.97 -5.13 3.75
CA LEU A 28 7.45 -5.49 2.44
C LEU A 28 8.44 -5.14 1.33
N LYS A 29 8.40 -5.95 0.27
CA LYS A 29 9.12 -5.64 -0.96
C LYS A 29 8.33 -4.60 -1.75
N ILE A 30 8.95 -3.46 -2.02
CA ILE A 30 8.37 -2.42 -2.89
C ILE A 30 8.59 -2.83 -4.35
N VAL A 31 7.52 -2.92 -5.13
CA VAL A 31 7.55 -3.37 -6.54
C VAL A 31 6.86 -2.36 -7.44
N GLU A 32 7.52 -1.95 -8.52
CA GLU A 32 6.87 -1.21 -9.60
C GLU A 32 6.11 -2.20 -10.49
N ASP A 33 4.83 -1.92 -10.71
CA ASP A 33 3.92 -2.73 -11.50
C ASP A 33 3.04 -1.84 -12.38
N ARG A 34 3.46 -1.66 -13.64
CA ARG A 34 2.71 -0.87 -14.63
C ARG A 34 1.44 -1.58 -15.15
N THR A 35 1.22 -2.85 -14.80
CA THR A 35 0.05 -3.61 -15.25
C THR A 35 -1.17 -3.38 -14.35
N CYS A 36 -0.95 -2.95 -13.11
CA CYS A 36 -2.03 -2.57 -12.22
C CYS A 36 -2.48 -1.12 -12.48
N PRO A 37 -3.75 -0.77 -12.24
CA PRO A 37 -4.24 0.60 -12.45
C PRO A 37 -3.80 1.58 -11.35
N SER A 38 -3.48 1.08 -10.15
CA SER A 38 -3.15 1.90 -8.97
C SER A 38 -2.04 1.26 -8.13
N GLY A 39 -2.37 0.55 -7.07
CA GLY A 39 -1.45 -0.16 -6.18
C GLY A 39 -2.13 -1.34 -5.50
N TRP A 40 -1.35 -2.16 -4.83
CA TRP A 40 -1.82 -3.37 -4.18
C TRP A 40 -0.85 -3.84 -3.09
N THR A 41 -1.35 -4.67 -2.18
CA THR A 41 -0.54 -5.48 -1.27
C THR A 41 -0.97 -6.94 -1.30
N ASN A 42 -0.08 -7.83 -0.89
CA ASN A 42 -0.38 -9.25 -0.64
C ASN A 42 0.17 -9.73 0.71
N GLY A 43 0.44 -8.78 1.61
CA GLY A 43 1.08 -9.02 2.91
C GLY A 43 2.59 -9.30 2.87
N VAL A 44 3.19 -9.40 1.68
CA VAL A 44 4.65 -9.66 1.49
C VAL A 44 5.32 -8.58 0.63
N SER A 45 4.59 -8.08 -0.36
CA SER A 45 5.01 -7.03 -1.27
C SER A 45 3.94 -5.95 -1.32
N ILE A 46 4.39 -4.72 -1.55
CA ILE A 46 3.54 -3.59 -1.93
C ILE A 46 3.88 -3.21 -3.38
N GLY A 47 2.91 -3.38 -4.26
CA GLY A 47 3.00 -3.05 -5.67
C GLY A 47 2.37 -1.69 -5.96
N TYR A 48 2.92 -0.96 -6.91
CA TYR A 48 2.33 0.30 -7.37
C TYR A 48 2.61 0.54 -8.84
N ASN A 49 1.66 1.17 -9.52
CA ASN A 49 1.85 1.72 -10.85
C ASN A 49 2.60 3.06 -10.72
N PRO A 50 3.81 3.18 -11.32
CA PRO A 50 4.61 4.40 -11.22
C PRO A 50 3.93 5.61 -11.86
N ASP A 51 3.16 5.44 -12.93
CA ASP A 51 2.45 6.56 -13.60
C ASP A 51 1.31 7.07 -12.72
N TRP A 52 0.62 6.17 -12.01
CA TRP A 52 -0.39 6.53 -11.02
C TRP A 52 0.23 7.30 -9.85
N ILE A 53 1.32 6.78 -9.25
CA ILE A 53 2.03 7.46 -8.15
C ILE A 53 2.54 8.85 -8.57
N ASP A 54 3.02 9.00 -9.80
CA ASP A 54 3.47 10.30 -10.30
C ASP A 54 2.34 11.33 -10.29
N SER A 55 1.13 10.93 -10.71
CA SER A 55 -0.06 11.78 -10.78
C SER A 55 -0.62 12.22 -9.42
N LEU A 56 -0.32 11.51 -8.32
CA LEU A 56 -0.89 11.80 -7.00
C LEU A 56 -0.25 13.01 -6.31
N MET A 57 -0.98 13.66 -5.41
CA MET A 57 -0.34 14.55 -4.42
C MET A 57 0.47 13.73 -3.41
N PHE A 58 1.49 14.32 -2.79
CA PHE A 58 2.36 13.59 -1.85
C PHE A 58 1.59 13.01 -0.67
N GLU A 59 0.59 13.74 -0.17
CA GLU A 59 -0.32 13.33 0.91
C GLU A 59 -1.14 12.10 0.52
N HIS A 60 -1.57 11.99 -0.74
CA HIS A 60 -2.28 10.82 -1.23
C HIS A 60 -1.37 9.59 -1.34
N VAL A 61 -0.07 9.77 -1.61
CA VAL A 61 0.90 8.66 -1.57
C VAL A 61 1.09 8.15 -0.13
N ILE A 62 1.10 9.04 0.86
CA ILE A 62 1.12 8.65 2.27
C ILE A 62 -0.17 7.91 2.63
N GLY A 63 -1.32 8.42 2.20
CA GLY A 63 -2.62 7.76 2.41
C GLY A 63 -2.66 6.35 1.81
N PHE A 64 -2.16 6.18 0.58
CA PHE A 64 -2.00 4.88 -0.06
C PHE A 64 -1.13 3.92 0.78
N LEU A 65 0.04 4.37 1.24
CA LEU A 65 0.91 3.54 2.09
C LEU A 65 0.22 3.12 3.40
N VAL A 66 -0.53 4.02 4.03
CA VAL A 66 -1.28 3.70 5.26
C VAL A 66 -2.42 2.72 4.97
N HIS A 67 -3.16 2.92 3.87
CA HIS A 67 -4.22 2.01 3.40
C HIS A 67 -3.69 0.59 3.23
N GLU A 68 -2.59 0.43 2.49
CA GLU A 68 -1.98 -0.89 2.28
C GLU A 68 -1.43 -1.48 3.58
N ALA A 69 -0.91 -0.65 4.49
CA ALA A 69 -0.51 -1.13 5.81
C ALA A 69 -1.71 -1.64 6.63
N GLN A 70 -2.89 -1.02 6.50
CA GLN A 70 -4.10 -1.46 7.20
C GLN A 70 -4.59 -2.83 6.73
N HIS A 71 -4.39 -3.20 5.46
CA HIS A 71 -4.64 -4.57 4.99
C HIS A 71 -3.84 -5.62 5.79
N LEU A 72 -2.60 -5.29 6.18
CA LEU A 72 -1.78 -6.16 7.04
C LEU A 72 -2.27 -6.13 8.49
N VAL A 73 -2.51 -4.95 9.06
CA VAL A 73 -2.97 -4.78 10.44
C VAL A 73 -4.26 -5.56 10.69
N LEU A 74 -5.18 -5.49 9.73
CA LEU A 74 -6.49 -6.14 9.80
C LEU A 74 -6.45 -7.58 9.27
N LEU A 75 -5.29 -8.11 8.88
CA LEU A 75 -5.10 -9.47 8.41
C LEU A 75 -6.00 -9.81 7.21
N HIS A 76 -6.25 -8.88 6.30
CA HIS A 76 -7.18 -9.07 5.18
C HIS A 76 -6.76 -10.19 4.24
N ASP A 77 -5.46 -10.38 3.99
CA ASP A 77 -4.95 -11.51 3.21
C ASP A 77 -5.24 -12.87 3.88
N ILE A 78 -5.14 -12.93 5.21
CA ILE A 78 -5.34 -14.16 6.01
C ILE A 78 -6.83 -14.48 6.17
N ARG A 79 -7.64 -13.45 6.45
CA ARG A 79 -9.09 -13.56 6.70
C ARG A 79 -9.92 -13.83 5.44
N ARG A 80 -9.31 -13.79 4.25
CA ARG A 80 -9.99 -14.09 2.99
C ARG A 80 -10.52 -15.52 2.93
N HIS A 81 -9.73 -16.50 3.40
CA HIS A 81 -10.02 -17.92 3.26
C HIS A 81 -10.47 -18.29 1.83
N HIS A 82 -11.62 -18.95 1.68
CA HIS A 82 -12.18 -19.40 0.40
C HIS A 82 -13.07 -18.34 -0.28
N ARG A 83 -13.12 -17.10 0.23
CA ARG A 83 -13.93 -16.04 -0.38
C ARG A 83 -13.35 -15.62 -1.72
N GLU A 84 -14.24 -15.24 -2.64
CA GLU A 84 -13.87 -14.71 -3.94
C GLU A 84 -12.97 -13.47 -3.76
N ARG A 85 -11.83 -13.45 -4.47
CA ARG A 85 -10.74 -12.51 -4.23
C ARG A 85 -11.14 -11.07 -4.45
N VAL A 86 -11.78 -10.77 -5.58
CA VAL A 86 -12.08 -9.39 -5.98
C VAL A 86 -13.14 -8.79 -5.07
N LYS A 87 -14.22 -9.51 -4.81
CA LYS A 87 -15.27 -9.09 -3.87
C LYS A 87 -14.74 -8.92 -2.45
N TRP A 88 -13.85 -9.80 -2.00
CA TRP A 88 -13.21 -9.67 -0.69
C TRP A 88 -12.33 -8.42 -0.60
N ASN A 89 -11.54 -8.13 -1.65
CA ASN A 89 -10.70 -6.95 -1.69
C ASN A 89 -11.54 -5.67 -1.54
N HIS A 90 -12.62 -5.54 -2.33
CA HIS A 90 -13.51 -4.41 -2.21
C HIS A 90 -14.14 -4.29 -0.82
N ALA A 91 -14.61 -5.39 -0.23
CA ALA A 91 -15.16 -5.38 1.11
C ALA A 91 -14.12 -4.98 2.18
N ALA A 92 -12.87 -5.40 2.01
CA ALA A 92 -11.75 -5.04 2.86
C ALA A 92 -11.39 -3.54 2.74
N ASP A 93 -11.38 -3.01 1.51
CA ASP A 93 -11.13 -1.59 1.25
C ASP A 93 -12.20 -0.69 1.89
N TYR A 94 -13.48 -1.11 1.91
CA TYR A 94 -14.56 -0.36 2.59
C TYR A 94 -14.49 -0.42 4.12
N ALA A 95 -13.73 -1.35 4.68
CA ALA A 95 -13.56 -1.51 6.13
C ALA A 95 -12.33 -0.78 6.67
N ILE A 96 -11.61 -0.05 5.81
CA ILE A 96 -10.45 0.79 6.11
C ILE A 96 -10.88 2.24 6.11
#